data_AF-A0A7K1KKU6-F1
#
_entry.id   AF-A0A7K1KKU6-F1
#
_cell.length_a   1.000
_cell.length_b   1.000
_cell.length_c   1.000
_cell.angle_alpha   90.00
_cell.angle_beta   90.00
_cell.angle_gamma   90.00
#
_symmetry.space_group_name_H-M   'P 1'
#
loop_
_entity.id
_entity.type
_entity.pdbx_description
1 polymer ?
#
loop_
_entity_poly.entity_id
_entity_poly.type
_entity_poly.pdbx_seq_one_letter_code
_entity_poly.pdbx_strand_id
1 'polypeptide(L)'
;MGRVCRPLGRAAALVGTGEPRSQGEHVMSFLYRSVVGGLDRSQWNGEAVVVFDSAPVDEGVPGNKVFRLHTLAPSAEPRPPAITPADLRDGVIFVLPDKEDAVNPEAVLDIQKRFVHAHYKYIAFPSRSHITVDPFSVRKKTHPDLFRTLNLLRNMPWALSSPLADKLSEARLGLPLLLLLPGPSVNDIAPQLPELRKHCLIACIARTLDICLEAGIHPDFVVQLDTFQVQRHFYDAIPALPETVLVALSLTPFHGYARKFRGVIMMDSFNLELLPNPSRLRESYVSSLTACLGLAEALGSPQAFVAGANLSFPPAPHAQGVWGCATSPIRLIEDSRTYLLSDRCGALVESRDWYIATATEADMFAEAIAGTAGTRFFSTTDGTLLSRKWFPHTPPRQIFSLPTIDRAAFLRDMDNVLARREEVDIAKTRLYLLSQLEEVRAAERQLAEGGPLSGDDPFVGMVKTLRDAPPGPETDIRGVAVRLHVAWRKALNNARLLVQGITLAERGKALPLLCFPKEIEAATSTLGRLIPKAKWEVYHIATGATPIPAGRQTVAHSGLLAWLDNRQVVFASARVLERFSHILELSPNENLFDSRLLFDQP
;
A
#
# COMPACT_ATOMS: atom_id res chain seq x y z
N MET A 1 -28.30 0.40 -37.52
CA MET A 1 -27.68 1.47 -38.35
C MET A 1 -27.25 2.60 -37.42
N GLY A 2 -25.97 2.98 -37.44
CA GLY A 2 -25.47 4.23 -36.82
C GLY A 2 -25.04 4.19 -35.35
N ARG A 3 -24.10 3.31 -34.94
CA ARG A 3 -23.32 3.55 -33.71
C ARG A 3 -22.16 4.47 -34.06
N VAL A 4 -22.22 5.71 -33.58
CA VAL A 4 -21.16 6.70 -33.70
C VAL A 4 -19.98 6.26 -32.83
N CYS A 5 -18.88 5.87 -33.47
CA CYS A 5 -17.57 5.71 -32.84
C CYS A 5 -17.16 7.06 -32.23
N ARG A 6 -17.08 7.13 -30.90
CA ARG A 6 -16.34 8.21 -30.23
C ARG A 6 -14.85 7.90 -30.32
N PRO A 7 -13.99 8.88 -30.67
CA PRO A 7 -12.56 8.66 -30.77
C PRO A 7 -11.97 8.38 -29.38
N LEU A 8 -10.97 7.50 -29.35
CA LEU A 8 -10.10 7.18 -28.23
C LEU A 8 -9.57 8.47 -27.60
N GLY A 9 -10.21 8.90 -26.51
CA GLY A 9 -9.67 9.94 -25.65
C GLY A 9 -8.41 9.40 -25.00
N ARG A 10 -7.27 10.02 -25.31
CA ARG A 10 -6.01 9.82 -24.61
C ARG A 10 -6.28 9.74 -23.11
N ALA A 11 -5.99 8.61 -22.49
CA ALA A 11 -5.73 8.54 -21.07
C ALA A 11 -4.59 9.52 -20.80
N ALA A 12 -4.93 10.70 -20.29
CA ALA A 12 -3.95 11.64 -19.79
C ALA A 12 -3.25 10.92 -18.65
N ALA A 13 -2.03 10.45 -18.92
CA ALA A 13 -1.08 10.20 -17.86
C ALA A 13 -1.09 11.46 -16.99
N LEU A 14 -1.53 11.32 -15.74
CA LEU A 14 -1.27 12.31 -14.70
C LEU A 14 0.24 12.33 -14.45
N VAL A 15 0.96 12.88 -15.42
CA VAL A 15 2.25 13.52 -15.24
C VAL A 15 1.93 14.66 -14.29
N GLY A 16 2.31 14.51 -13.02
CA GLY A 16 2.27 15.63 -12.09
C GLY A 16 3.09 16.76 -12.71
N THR A 17 2.40 17.79 -13.20
CA THR A 17 3.01 19.01 -13.69
C THR A 17 3.68 19.68 -12.49
N GLY A 18 5.00 19.52 -12.41
CA GLY A 18 5.82 20.23 -11.45
C GLY A 18 5.85 21.71 -11.83
N GLU A 19 5.08 22.52 -11.13
CA GLU A 19 5.37 23.95 -11.05
C GLU A 19 6.42 24.22 -9.96
N PRO A 20 7.34 25.17 -10.18
CA PRO A 20 8.43 25.44 -9.27
C PRO A 20 7.91 26.12 -8.01
N ARG A 21 8.14 25.48 -6.86
CA ARG A 21 7.87 26.07 -5.55
C ARG A 21 8.73 27.33 -5.35
N SER A 22 8.08 28.35 -4.80
CA SER A 22 8.67 29.64 -4.44
C SER A 22 9.88 29.49 -3.50
N GLN A 23 10.88 30.32 -3.77
CA GLN A 23 12.16 30.47 -3.11
C GLN A 23 12.03 30.62 -1.59
N GLY A 24 12.79 29.84 -0.82
CA GLY A 24 12.86 29.99 0.64
C GLY A 24 13.35 28.79 1.45
N GLU A 25 13.57 27.62 0.84
CA GLU A 25 14.21 26.49 1.53
C GLU A 25 15.64 26.30 1.00
N HIS A 26 16.61 26.22 1.90
CA HIS A 26 17.99 25.83 1.61
C HIS A 26 18.00 24.72 0.56
N VAL A 27 18.70 24.97 -0.56
CA VAL A 27 18.99 23.98 -1.61
C VAL A 27 19.54 22.74 -0.89
N MET A 28 18.71 21.71 -0.76
CA MET A 28 19.19 20.43 -0.23
C MET A 28 20.31 19.97 -1.14
N SER A 29 21.49 19.83 -0.54
CA SER A 29 22.71 19.32 -1.16
C SER A 29 22.45 17.98 -1.83
N PHE A 30 23.07 17.81 -2.99
CA PHE A 30 23.17 16.58 -3.76
C PHE A 30 23.37 15.36 -2.85
N LEU A 31 22.45 14.40 -2.88
CA LEU A 31 22.50 13.23 -1.98
C LEU A 31 23.36 12.10 -2.55
N TYR A 32 23.54 12.07 -3.88
CA TYR A 32 24.32 11.04 -4.55
C TYR A 32 24.96 11.60 -5.81
N ARG A 33 26.28 11.52 -5.92
CA ARG A 33 26.96 11.97 -7.15
C ARG A 33 28.13 11.07 -7.51
N SER A 34 28.44 11.04 -8.79
CA SER A 34 29.59 10.34 -9.35
C SER A 34 30.63 11.35 -9.81
N VAL A 35 31.90 11.12 -9.45
CA VAL A 35 33.04 11.92 -9.91
C VAL A 35 34.04 10.98 -10.59
N VAL A 36 34.58 11.41 -11.73
CA VAL A 36 35.55 10.65 -12.52
C VAL A 36 36.94 11.27 -12.34
N GLY A 37 37.96 10.42 -12.21
CA GLY A 37 39.37 10.83 -12.16
C GLY A 37 39.93 11.18 -10.79
N GLY A 38 39.05 11.47 -9.83
CA GLY A 38 39.43 11.70 -8.44
C GLY A 38 38.41 12.53 -7.68
N LEU A 39 38.61 12.72 -6.39
CA LEU A 39 37.80 13.61 -5.56
C LEU A 39 38.68 14.66 -4.88
N ASP A 40 38.43 15.92 -5.21
CA ASP A 40 39.05 17.09 -4.56
C ASP A 40 38.30 17.45 -3.27
N ARG A 41 39.02 18.00 -2.28
CA ARG A 41 38.42 18.39 -0.99
C ARG A 41 37.30 19.41 -1.15
N SER A 42 37.41 20.34 -2.09
CA SER A 42 36.40 21.38 -2.37
C SER A 42 35.08 20.80 -2.86
N GLN A 43 35.09 19.58 -3.38
CA GLN A 43 33.88 18.92 -3.82
C GLN A 43 33.14 18.32 -2.60
N TRP A 44 33.83 17.83 -1.57
CA TRP A 44 33.25 17.06 -0.45
C TRP A 44 32.55 17.92 0.62
N ASN A 45 31.32 17.54 1.00
CA ASN A 45 30.47 18.22 1.99
C ASN A 45 30.09 17.35 3.20
N GLY A 46 30.77 16.23 3.43
CA GLY A 46 30.50 15.33 4.57
C GLY A 46 30.00 13.95 4.19
N GLU A 47 29.71 13.72 2.91
CA GLU A 47 29.16 12.48 2.36
C GLU A 47 30.09 11.28 2.58
N ALA A 48 29.55 10.06 2.55
CA ALA A 48 30.37 8.86 2.44
C ALA A 48 31.02 8.79 1.04
N VAL A 49 32.31 8.49 0.96
CA VAL A 49 33.07 8.44 -0.29
C VAL A 49 33.37 6.99 -0.65
N VAL A 50 32.71 6.45 -1.67
CA VAL A 50 32.94 5.11 -2.20
C VAL A 50 33.87 5.19 -3.39
N VAL A 51 35.10 4.70 -3.23
CA VAL A 51 36.14 4.79 -4.25
C VAL A 51 36.28 3.46 -4.97
N PHE A 52 36.15 3.48 -6.29
CA PHE A 52 36.39 2.33 -7.13
C PHE A 52 37.86 2.31 -7.55
N ASP A 53 38.54 1.21 -7.22
CA ASP A 53 39.95 0.97 -7.52
C ASP A 53 40.89 2.05 -6.94
N SER A 54 41.95 2.42 -7.68
CA SER A 54 43.00 3.35 -7.24
C SER A 54 42.68 4.82 -7.53
N ALA A 55 41.41 5.20 -7.71
CA ALA A 55 41.07 6.59 -7.96
C ALA A 55 41.54 7.49 -6.78
N PRO A 56 42.18 8.64 -7.08
CA PRO A 56 42.74 9.49 -6.05
C PRO A 56 41.64 10.20 -5.25
N VAL A 57 41.87 10.38 -3.96
CA VAL A 57 41.02 11.16 -3.06
C VAL A 57 41.95 12.08 -2.27
N ASP A 58 41.60 13.35 -2.23
CA ASP A 58 42.34 14.38 -1.49
C ASP A 58 42.52 14.00 0.00
N GLU A 59 43.72 14.22 0.54
CA GLU A 59 44.07 13.88 1.93
C GLU A 59 43.22 14.65 2.97
N GLY A 60 42.63 15.78 2.58
CA GLY A 60 41.70 16.55 3.40
C GLY A 60 40.34 15.88 3.63
N VAL A 61 40.02 14.79 2.90
CA VAL A 61 38.83 13.98 3.16
C VAL A 61 39.17 12.95 4.26
N PRO A 62 38.48 12.97 5.42
CA PRO A 62 38.75 12.05 6.52
C PRO A 62 38.70 10.59 6.09
N GLY A 63 39.75 9.83 6.41
CA GLY A 63 39.87 8.43 5.99
C GLY A 63 38.72 7.52 6.47
N ASN A 64 38.07 7.85 7.59
CA ASN A 64 36.88 7.14 8.08
C ASN A 64 35.61 7.38 7.26
N LYS A 65 35.64 8.33 6.30
CA LYS A 65 34.59 8.58 5.32
C LYS A 65 34.91 7.97 3.96
N VAL A 66 36.11 7.41 3.76
CA VAL A 66 36.58 6.87 2.49
C VAL A 66 36.55 5.34 2.52
N PHE A 67 35.77 4.75 1.62
CA PHE A 67 35.57 3.32 1.50
C PHE A 67 36.06 2.85 0.13
N ARG A 68 37.19 2.15 0.12
CA ARG A 68 37.81 1.69 -1.13
C ARG A 68 37.33 0.29 -1.51
N LEU A 69 36.86 0.16 -2.74
CA LEU A 69 36.48 -1.09 -3.37
C LEU A 69 37.57 -1.49 -4.35
N HIS A 70 38.48 -2.33 -3.87
CA HIS A 70 39.54 -2.91 -4.68
C HIS A 70 39.01 -4.14 -5.42
N THR A 71 39.33 -4.23 -6.72
CA THR A 71 39.09 -5.41 -7.56
C THR A 71 37.62 -5.63 -7.97
N LEU A 72 37.23 -5.11 -9.14
CA LEU A 72 36.06 -5.55 -9.90
C LEU A 72 36.50 -6.39 -11.11
N ALA A 73 37.27 -7.45 -10.85
CA ALA A 73 37.57 -8.43 -11.89
C ALA A 73 36.24 -9.02 -12.42
N PRO A 74 36.08 -9.28 -13.74
CA PRO A 74 34.81 -9.69 -14.33
C PRO A 74 34.13 -10.91 -13.66
N SER A 75 34.90 -11.74 -12.94
CA SER A 75 34.45 -12.97 -12.29
C SER A 75 34.33 -12.91 -10.76
N ALA A 76 34.69 -11.79 -10.11
CA ALA A 76 34.65 -11.67 -8.66
C ALA A 76 33.35 -10.98 -8.23
N GLU A 77 32.55 -11.62 -7.36
CA GLU A 77 31.43 -10.92 -6.73
C GLU A 77 31.97 -9.82 -5.81
N PRO A 78 31.64 -8.54 -6.07
CA PRO A 78 32.10 -7.47 -5.21
C PRO A 78 31.53 -7.64 -3.81
N ARG A 79 32.42 -7.68 -2.81
CA ARG A 79 32.00 -7.52 -1.42
C ARG A 79 31.90 -6.04 -1.12
N PRO A 80 30.70 -5.50 -0.87
CA PRO A 80 30.59 -4.12 -0.41
C PRO A 80 31.39 -3.96 0.89
N PRO A 81 31.99 -2.78 1.14
CA PRO A 81 32.70 -2.53 2.39
C PRO A 81 31.70 -2.63 3.55
N ALA A 82 32.21 -2.79 4.78
CA ALA A 82 31.40 -2.72 5.99
C ALA A 82 30.91 -1.27 6.22
N ILE A 83 29.98 -0.82 5.39
CA ILE A 83 29.28 0.46 5.51
C ILE A 83 27.93 0.20 6.13
N THR A 84 27.63 0.94 7.19
CA THR A 84 26.31 0.93 7.81
C THR A 84 25.47 2.04 7.19
N PRO A 85 24.13 1.92 7.19
CA PRO A 85 23.29 3.03 6.73
C PRO A 85 23.53 4.34 7.50
N ALA A 86 23.98 4.27 8.75
CA ALA A 86 24.32 5.46 9.54
C ALA A 86 25.47 6.28 8.94
N ASP A 87 26.40 5.64 8.22
CA ASP A 87 27.51 6.32 7.54
C ASP A 87 27.03 7.13 6.33
N LEU A 88 25.84 6.80 5.81
CA LEU A 88 25.25 7.41 4.63
C LEU A 88 24.41 8.66 4.95
N ARG A 89 24.30 9.09 6.22
CA ARG A 89 23.41 10.19 6.65
C ARG A 89 23.56 11.48 5.84
N ASP A 90 24.79 11.77 5.43
CA ASP A 90 25.15 13.01 4.72
C ASP A 90 25.09 12.84 3.19
N GLY A 91 24.76 11.64 2.68
CA GLY A 91 24.79 11.29 1.26
C GLY A 91 25.97 10.41 0.87
N VAL A 92 26.12 10.15 -0.43
CA VAL A 92 27.16 9.27 -0.99
C VAL A 92 27.82 9.89 -2.23
N ILE A 93 29.15 9.83 -2.30
CA ILE A 93 29.92 10.17 -3.50
C ILE A 93 30.60 8.91 -4.02
N PHE A 94 30.40 8.62 -5.31
CA PHE A 94 31.11 7.57 -6.01
C PHE A 94 32.31 8.18 -6.74
N VAL A 95 33.52 7.70 -6.45
CA VAL A 95 34.75 8.16 -7.10
C VAL A 95 35.23 7.06 -8.03
N LEU A 96 35.29 7.36 -9.31
CA LEU A 96 35.48 6.39 -10.37
C LEU A 96 36.80 6.66 -11.09
N PRO A 97 37.50 5.63 -11.58
CA PRO A 97 38.74 5.84 -12.33
C PRO A 97 38.47 6.45 -13.71
N ASP A 98 39.47 7.20 -14.21
CA ASP A 98 39.47 7.81 -15.55
C ASP A 98 39.46 6.78 -16.70
N LYS A 99 40.05 5.60 -16.47
CA LYS A 99 40.15 4.56 -17.48
C LYS A 99 38.99 3.58 -17.35
N GLU A 100 38.16 3.49 -18.40
CA GLU A 100 36.99 2.61 -18.46
C GLU A 100 37.33 1.12 -18.38
N ASP A 101 38.44 0.70 -18.99
CA ASP A 101 38.87 -0.71 -19.02
C ASP A 101 39.28 -1.28 -17.65
N ALA A 102 39.46 -0.43 -16.64
CA ALA A 102 39.90 -0.85 -15.32
C ALA A 102 38.80 -1.53 -14.49
N VAL A 103 37.52 -1.41 -14.88
CA VAL A 103 36.39 -1.75 -14.01
C VAL A 103 35.21 -2.34 -14.77
N ASN A 104 34.62 -3.44 -14.28
CA ASN A 104 33.35 -3.97 -14.78
C ASN A 104 32.19 -2.96 -14.57
N PRO A 105 31.62 -2.36 -15.64
CA PRO A 105 30.61 -1.31 -15.52
C PRO A 105 29.29 -1.78 -14.91
N GLU A 106 28.87 -3.01 -15.20
CA GLU A 106 27.65 -3.58 -14.62
C GLU A 106 27.78 -3.75 -13.11
N ALA A 107 28.97 -4.19 -12.66
CA ALA A 107 29.27 -4.34 -11.23
C ALA A 107 29.31 -2.98 -10.51
N VAL A 108 29.88 -1.94 -11.14
CA VAL A 108 29.84 -0.57 -10.61
C VAL A 108 28.40 -0.11 -10.43
N LEU A 109 27.58 -0.27 -11.47
CA LEU A 109 26.18 0.15 -11.41
C LEU A 109 25.40 -0.62 -10.33
N ASP A 110 25.59 -1.93 -10.20
CA ASP A 110 24.96 -2.73 -9.15
C ASP A 110 25.33 -2.21 -7.74
N ILE A 111 26.61 -1.93 -7.51
CA ILE A 111 27.09 -1.37 -6.24
C ILE A 111 26.47 0.01 -5.99
N GLN A 112 26.48 0.88 -6.99
CA GLN A 112 25.84 2.21 -6.88
C GLN A 112 24.36 2.09 -6.51
N LYS A 113 23.62 1.21 -7.19
CA LYS A 113 22.20 0.93 -6.90
C LYS A 113 22.00 0.44 -5.46
N ARG A 114 22.88 -0.43 -4.93
CA ARG A 114 22.85 -0.90 -3.52
C ARG A 114 23.04 0.22 -2.51
N PHE A 115 23.96 1.16 -2.76
CA PHE A 115 24.14 2.33 -1.90
C PHE A 115 22.93 3.27 -1.95
N VAL A 116 22.38 3.49 -3.14
CA VAL A 116 21.14 4.27 -3.31
C VAL A 116 19.98 3.60 -2.56
N HIS A 117 19.83 2.28 -2.66
CA HIS A 117 18.86 1.52 -1.88
C HIS A 117 19.06 1.69 -0.38
N ALA A 118 20.28 1.47 0.12
CA ALA A 118 20.58 1.56 1.56
C ALA A 118 20.30 2.97 2.11
N HIS A 119 20.77 4.01 1.43
CA HIS A 119 20.49 5.38 1.86
C HIS A 119 19.00 5.72 1.73
N TYR A 120 18.34 5.40 0.62
CA TYR A 120 16.93 5.69 0.45
C TYR A 120 16.07 5.02 1.53
N LYS A 121 16.24 3.71 1.69
CA LYS A 121 15.43 2.89 2.60
C LYS A 121 15.60 3.28 4.05
N TYR A 122 16.84 3.52 4.49
CA TYR A 122 17.16 3.67 5.91
C TYR A 122 17.38 5.12 6.36
N ILE A 123 17.63 6.05 5.43
CA ILE A 123 17.94 7.47 5.74
C ILE A 123 16.96 8.43 5.07
N ALA A 124 16.91 8.47 3.74
CA ALA A 124 16.13 9.49 3.02
C ALA A 124 14.62 9.32 3.21
N PHE A 125 14.11 8.09 3.18
CA PHE A 125 12.67 7.85 3.35
C PHE A 125 12.23 8.00 4.81
N PRO A 126 12.91 7.42 5.83
CA PRO A 126 12.51 7.58 7.22
C PRO A 126 12.62 9.03 7.74
N SER A 127 13.57 9.82 7.22
CA SER A 127 13.70 11.25 7.58
C SER A 127 12.55 12.12 7.07
N ARG A 128 11.91 11.72 5.95
CA ARG A 128 10.78 12.45 5.32
C ARG A 128 9.41 11.85 5.67
N SER A 129 9.36 10.55 5.98
CA SER A 129 8.13 9.85 6.36
C SER A 129 7.92 9.95 7.86
N HIS A 130 6.72 10.32 8.30
CA HIS A 130 6.36 10.35 9.72
C HIS A 130 6.04 8.96 10.30
N ILE A 131 5.88 7.96 9.44
CA ILE A 131 5.16 6.72 9.77
C ILE A 131 5.92 5.44 9.44
N THR A 132 7.06 5.56 8.76
CA THR A 132 7.93 4.42 8.44
C THR A 132 8.79 4.05 9.66
N VAL A 133 9.28 2.83 9.73
CA VAL A 133 10.28 2.45 10.74
C VAL A 133 11.54 3.31 10.54
N ASP A 134 12.05 3.90 11.61
CA ASP A 134 13.26 4.74 11.61
C ASP A 134 14.33 4.11 12.51
N PRO A 135 15.04 3.08 12.02
CA PRO A 135 15.99 2.33 12.84
C PRO A 135 17.24 3.13 13.20
N PHE A 136 17.49 4.26 12.53
CA PHE A 136 18.66 5.11 12.74
C PHE A 136 18.32 6.47 13.35
N SER A 137 17.06 6.68 13.76
CA SER A 137 16.59 7.92 14.38
C SER A 137 16.96 9.17 13.56
N VAL A 138 16.78 9.09 12.24
CA VAL A 138 17.05 10.21 11.31
C VAL A 138 15.88 11.21 11.25
N ARG A 139 14.70 10.83 11.73
CA ARG A 139 13.52 11.69 11.78
C ARG A 139 13.64 12.71 12.92
N LYS A 140 13.38 13.99 12.59
CA LYS A 140 13.41 15.09 13.56
C LYS A 140 12.21 15.10 14.53
N LYS A 141 11.03 14.70 14.07
CA LYS A 141 9.78 14.69 14.87
C LYS A 141 8.89 13.52 14.49
N THR A 142 8.37 12.81 15.50
CA THR A 142 7.36 11.75 15.34
C THR A 142 5.97 12.31 15.63
N HIS A 143 4.99 11.95 14.79
CA HIS A 143 3.57 12.25 15.01
C HIS A 143 2.78 10.95 15.10
N PRO A 144 1.66 10.90 15.85
CA PRO A 144 0.77 9.75 15.84
C PRO A 144 0.21 9.53 14.44
N ASP A 145 0.16 8.27 13.98
CA ASP A 145 -0.39 7.94 12.66
C ASP A 145 -1.90 7.69 12.74
N LEU A 146 -2.65 8.77 12.90
CA LEU A 146 -4.09 8.68 13.06
C LEU A 146 -4.78 8.13 11.79
N PHE A 147 -4.25 8.36 10.59
CA PHE A 147 -4.88 7.85 9.37
C PHE A 147 -4.80 6.33 9.28
N ARG A 148 -3.66 5.73 9.65
CA ARG A 148 -3.57 4.27 9.74
C ARG A 148 -4.42 3.72 10.86
N THR A 149 -4.47 4.37 12.03
CA THR A 149 -5.40 4.00 13.12
C THR A 149 -6.86 4.07 12.65
N LEU A 150 -7.24 5.15 11.97
CA LEU A 150 -8.59 5.34 11.44
C LEU A 150 -8.93 4.26 10.40
N ASN A 151 -7.99 3.91 9.53
CA ASN A 151 -8.16 2.82 8.57
C ASN A 151 -8.33 1.48 9.28
N LEU A 152 -7.47 1.14 10.24
CA LEU A 152 -7.57 -0.08 11.02
C LEU A 152 -8.94 -0.21 11.69
N LEU A 153 -9.40 0.85 12.35
CA LEU A 153 -10.71 0.87 13.01
C LEU A 153 -11.87 0.69 12.01
N ARG A 154 -11.80 1.31 10.83
CA ARG A 154 -12.80 1.15 9.76
C ARG A 154 -12.73 -0.22 9.10
N ASN A 155 -11.54 -0.82 9.05
CA ASN A 155 -11.31 -2.16 8.52
C ASN A 155 -11.62 -3.26 9.54
N MET A 156 -11.97 -2.93 10.79
CA MET A 156 -12.25 -3.91 11.85
C MET A 156 -13.22 -5.03 11.44
N PRO A 157 -14.32 -4.78 10.70
CA PRO A 157 -15.16 -5.87 10.19
C PRO A 157 -14.38 -6.90 9.38
N TRP A 158 -13.48 -6.43 8.52
CA TRP A 158 -12.64 -7.27 7.67
C TRP A 158 -11.50 -7.91 8.47
N ALA A 159 -10.84 -7.17 9.35
CA ALA A 159 -9.77 -7.69 10.20
C ALA A 159 -10.23 -8.85 11.09
N LEU A 160 -11.49 -8.82 11.56
CA LEU A 160 -12.06 -9.88 12.41
C LEU A 160 -12.65 -11.07 11.61
N SER A 161 -12.77 -10.97 10.29
CA SER A 161 -13.46 -11.98 9.48
C SER A 161 -12.66 -12.53 8.30
N SER A 162 -11.57 -11.86 7.92
CA SER A 162 -10.75 -12.22 6.76
C SER A 162 -9.55 -13.07 7.20
N PRO A 163 -9.10 -14.04 6.39
CA PRO A 163 -7.84 -14.75 6.61
C PRO A 163 -6.63 -13.82 6.47
N LEU A 164 -5.52 -14.24 7.07
CA LEU A 164 -4.19 -13.71 6.77
C LEU A 164 -3.52 -14.46 5.61
N ALA A 165 -2.44 -13.86 5.09
CA ALA A 165 -1.72 -14.37 3.92
C ALA A 165 -1.06 -15.75 4.13
N ASP A 166 -0.85 -16.23 5.36
CA ASP A 166 -0.39 -17.61 5.60
C ASP A 166 -1.41 -18.64 5.13
N LYS A 167 -2.71 -18.32 5.16
CA LYS A 167 -3.73 -19.24 4.65
C LYS A 167 -3.62 -19.44 3.13
N LEU A 168 -3.08 -18.43 2.44
CA LEU A 168 -2.68 -18.54 1.04
C LEU A 168 -1.40 -19.39 0.90
N SER A 169 -0.38 -19.11 1.72
CA SER A 169 0.89 -19.87 1.78
C SER A 169 0.69 -21.36 2.05
N GLU A 170 -0.26 -21.73 2.90
CA GLU A 170 -0.60 -23.11 3.20
C GLU A 170 -1.34 -23.78 2.02
N ALA A 171 -2.17 -23.04 1.30
CA ALA A 171 -2.93 -23.57 0.16
C ALA A 171 -2.03 -23.89 -1.04
N ARG A 172 -0.90 -23.19 -1.20
CA ARG A 172 0.11 -23.41 -2.25
C ARG A 172 -0.50 -23.67 -3.62
N LEU A 173 -1.27 -22.71 -4.14
CA LEU A 173 -2.01 -22.87 -5.40
C LEU A 173 -1.14 -23.35 -6.57
N GLY A 174 0.16 -23.00 -6.58
CA GLY A 174 1.12 -23.61 -7.51
C GLY A 174 0.92 -23.20 -8.97
N LEU A 175 0.19 -22.10 -9.21
CA LEU A 175 -0.13 -21.60 -10.54
C LEU A 175 0.83 -20.48 -10.98
N PRO A 176 1.18 -20.39 -12.28
CA PRO A 176 1.93 -19.27 -12.82
C PRO A 176 1.20 -17.94 -12.57
N LEU A 177 1.95 -16.85 -12.38
CA LEU A 177 1.42 -15.54 -12.03
C LEU A 177 2.00 -14.44 -12.91
N LEU A 178 1.17 -13.53 -13.40
CA LEU A 178 1.57 -12.26 -13.99
C LEU A 178 1.30 -11.13 -12.99
N LEU A 179 2.35 -10.38 -12.66
CA LEU A 179 2.32 -9.18 -11.84
C LEU A 179 2.28 -7.97 -12.78
N LEU A 180 1.20 -7.19 -12.70
CA LEU A 180 0.98 -5.99 -13.52
C LEU A 180 1.27 -4.72 -12.72
N LEU A 181 2.27 -3.95 -13.18
CA LEU A 181 2.74 -2.70 -12.57
C LEU A 181 2.56 -1.52 -13.55
N PRO A 182 2.56 -0.26 -13.08
CA PRO A 182 2.09 0.89 -13.88
C PRO A 182 3.18 1.55 -14.73
N GLY A 183 4.27 0.85 -15.04
CA GLY A 183 5.34 1.38 -15.89
C GLY A 183 4.97 1.36 -17.38
N PRO A 184 5.62 2.19 -18.21
CA PRO A 184 5.26 2.38 -19.63
C PRO A 184 5.13 1.10 -20.47
N SER A 185 5.93 0.06 -20.18
CA SER A 185 5.88 -1.23 -20.89
C SER A 185 4.58 -2.01 -20.69
N VAL A 186 3.72 -1.59 -19.75
CA VAL A 186 2.39 -2.19 -19.57
C VAL A 186 1.53 -2.07 -20.82
N ASN A 187 1.74 -1.03 -21.63
CA ASN A 187 1.00 -0.80 -22.86
C ASN A 187 1.24 -1.89 -23.92
N ASP A 188 2.40 -2.54 -23.88
CA ASP A 188 2.71 -3.65 -24.78
C ASP A 188 2.01 -4.94 -24.33
N ILE A 189 1.72 -5.05 -23.03
CA ILE A 189 1.11 -6.21 -22.38
C ILE A 189 -0.42 -6.10 -22.36
N ALA A 190 -0.98 -4.90 -22.21
CA ALA A 190 -2.42 -4.68 -22.07
C ALA A 190 -3.27 -5.37 -23.17
N PRO A 191 -2.94 -5.27 -24.47
CA PRO A 191 -3.70 -5.95 -25.52
C PRO A 191 -3.63 -7.48 -25.46
N GLN A 192 -2.63 -8.03 -24.77
CA GLN A 192 -2.36 -9.47 -24.66
C GLN A 192 -2.96 -10.08 -23.39
N LEU A 193 -3.48 -9.25 -22.46
CA LEU A 193 -4.06 -9.70 -21.19
C LEU A 193 -5.15 -10.78 -21.33
N PRO A 194 -6.08 -10.71 -22.31
CA PRO A 194 -7.07 -11.77 -22.50
C PRO A 194 -6.46 -13.15 -22.78
N GLU A 195 -5.36 -13.19 -23.55
CA GLU A 195 -4.64 -14.43 -23.83
C GLU A 195 -3.78 -14.86 -22.64
N LEU A 196 -3.01 -13.94 -22.04
CA LEU A 196 -2.19 -14.22 -20.86
C LEU A 196 -3.01 -14.80 -19.71
N ARG A 197 -4.22 -14.28 -19.49
CA ARG A 197 -5.16 -14.74 -18.46
C ARG A 197 -5.52 -16.23 -18.58
N LYS A 198 -5.42 -16.83 -19.78
CA LYS A 198 -5.69 -18.26 -19.94
C LYS A 198 -4.62 -19.12 -19.28
N HIS A 199 -3.39 -18.63 -19.20
CA HIS A 199 -2.19 -19.41 -18.89
C HIS A 199 -1.52 -19.04 -17.55
N CYS A 200 -1.89 -17.89 -16.98
CA CYS A 200 -1.41 -17.43 -15.68
C CYS A 200 -2.51 -16.71 -14.91
N LEU A 201 -2.39 -16.72 -13.58
CA LEU A 201 -3.15 -15.84 -12.72
C LEU A 201 -2.69 -14.39 -12.94
N ILE A 202 -3.58 -13.42 -12.81
CA ILE A 202 -3.25 -12.00 -12.98
C ILE A 202 -3.37 -11.29 -11.63
N ALA A 203 -2.28 -10.73 -11.13
CA ALA A 203 -2.28 -9.83 -9.98
C ALA A 203 -1.90 -8.42 -10.42
N CYS A 204 -2.69 -7.42 -10.03
CA CYS A 204 -2.41 -6.02 -10.33
C CYS A 204 -2.44 -5.18 -9.06
N ILE A 205 -1.87 -3.97 -9.12
CA ILE A 205 -2.07 -2.95 -8.08
C ILE A 205 -3.22 -2.01 -8.47
N ALA A 206 -3.66 -1.15 -7.53
CA ALA A 206 -4.73 -0.16 -7.75
C ALA A 206 -4.58 0.61 -9.08
N ARG A 207 -3.38 1.13 -9.37
CA ARG A 207 -3.06 1.93 -10.57
C ARG A 207 -3.14 1.19 -11.90
N THR A 208 -3.22 -0.13 -11.87
CA THR A 208 -3.25 -1.00 -13.06
C THR A 208 -4.55 -1.78 -13.18
N LEU A 209 -5.49 -1.55 -12.25
CA LEU A 209 -6.79 -2.23 -12.28
C LEU A 209 -7.59 -1.84 -13.53
N ASP A 210 -7.65 -0.54 -13.84
CA ASP A 210 -8.36 -0.07 -15.05
C ASP A 210 -7.78 -0.66 -16.33
N ILE A 211 -6.48 -0.88 -16.42
CA ILE A 211 -5.84 -1.54 -17.57
C ILE A 211 -6.40 -2.96 -17.78
N CYS A 212 -6.60 -3.72 -16.71
CA CYS A 212 -7.23 -5.04 -16.78
C CYS A 212 -8.69 -4.93 -17.27
N LEU A 213 -9.46 -4.00 -16.68
CA LEU A 213 -10.88 -3.82 -16.99
C LEU A 213 -11.10 -3.32 -18.43
N GLU A 214 -10.27 -2.39 -18.91
CA GLU A 214 -10.27 -1.90 -20.29
C GLU A 214 -9.89 -2.99 -21.30
N ALA A 215 -9.01 -3.91 -20.92
CA ALA A 215 -8.70 -5.12 -21.70
C ALA A 215 -9.83 -6.18 -21.65
N GLY A 216 -10.93 -5.92 -20.93
CA GLY A 216 -12.09 -6.81 -20.82
C GLY A 216 -11.85 -8.02 -19.91
N ILE A 217 -10.91 -7.95 -18.98
CA ILE A 217 -10.64 -9.02 -18.01
C ILE A 217 -10.80 -8.54 -16.56
N HIS A 218 -11.16 -9.47 -15.67
CA HIS A 218 -11.02 -9.27 -14.23
C HIS A 218 -9.68 -9.86 -13.78
N PRO A 219 -8.84 -9.13 -13.03
CA PRO A 219 -7.66 -9.72 -12.41
C PRO A 219 -8.07 -10.76 -11.36
N ASP A 220 -7.19 -11.70 -11.05
CA ASP A 220 -7.42 -12.69 -9.99
C ASP A 220 -7.14 -12.09 -8.61
N PHE A 221 -6.16 -11.19 -8.54
CA PHE A 221 -5.80 -10.48 -7.32
C PHE A 221 -5.64 -8.99 -7.57
N VAL A 222 -6.05 -8.20 -6.59
CA VAL A 222 -5.64 -6.80 -6.46
C VAL A 222 -4.81 -6.65 -5.19
N VAL A 223 -3.62 -6.08 -5.31
CA VAL A 223 -2.68 -5.85 -4.21
C VAL A 223 -2.78 -4.37 -3.77
N GLN A 224 -3.18 -4.15 -2.52
CA GLN A 224 -3.27 -2.81 -1.91
C GLN A 224 -2.30 -2.68 -0.74
N LEU A 225 -1.19 -1.96 -0.96
CA LEU A 225 -0.17 -1.70 0.07
C LEU A 225 -0.23 -0.27 0.62
N ASP A 226 -0.49 0.72 -0.23
CA ASP A 226 -0.44 2.14 0.14
C ASP A 226 -1.54 2.52 1.14
N THR A 227 -1.13 3.10 2.28
CA THR A 227 -2.04 3.45 3.39
C THR A 227 -2.71 4.83 3.24
N PHE A 228 -2.37 5.55 2.18
CA PHE A 228 -2.85 6.90 1.92
C PHE A 228 -4.32 6.93 1.50
N GLN A 229 -5.11 7.86 2.04
CA GLN A 229 -6.55 7.97 1.75
C GLN A 229 -6.84 8.19 0.26
N VAL A 230 -5.93 8.86 -0.45
CA VAL A 230 -6.07 9.11 -1.89
C VAL A 230 -6.31 7.81 -2.65
N GLN A 231 -5.72 6.68 -2.23
CA GLN A 231 -5.83 5.39 -2.93
C GLN A 231 -7.26 4.91 -3.20
N ARG A 232 -8.25 5.40 -2.46
CA ARG A 232 -9.66 5.08 -2.69
C ARG A 232 -10.16 5.46 -4.09
N HIS A 233 -9.63 6.52 -4.70
CA HIS A 233 -10.13 7.00 -6.00
C HIS A 233 -10.01 5.97 -7.12
N PHE A 234 -9.01 5.07 -7.06
CA PHE A 234 -8.84 3.98 -8.02
C PHE A 234 -9.98 2.95 -7.99
N TYR A 235 -10.83 2.98 -6.97
CA TYR A 235 -11.87 1.98 -6.72
C TYR A 235 -13.28 2.57 -6.75
N ASP A 236 -13.45 3.88 -6.93
CA ASP A 236 -14.78 4.51 -6.86
C ASP A 236 -15.68 4.01 -8.00
N ALA A 237 -15.17 3.98 -9.22
CA ALA A 237 -15.92 3.64 -10.44
C ALA A 237 -15.83 2.16 -10.88
N ILE A 238 -15.12 1.29 -10.14
CA ILE A 238 -14.97 -0.11 -10.56
C ILE A 238 -16.28 -0.90 -10.37
N PRO A 239 -16.56 -1.89 -11.25
CA PRO A 239 -17.70 -2.80 -11.08
C PRO A 239 -17.50 -3.75 -9.90
N ALA A 240 -18.50 -4.59 -9.63
CA ALA A 240 -18.29 -5.77 -8.79
C ALA A 240 -17.35 -6.75 -9.49
N LEU A 241 -16.40 -7.29 -8.72
CA LEU A 241 -15.33 -8.20 -9.14
C LEU A 241 -15.41 -9.51 -8.33
N PRO A 242 -16.45 -10.34 -8.54
CA PRO A 242 -16.68 -11.56 -7.76
C PRO A 242 -15.64 -12.67 -8.01
N GLU A 243 -14.78 -12.50 -9.02
CA GLU A 243 -13.67 -13.40 -9.35
C GLU A 243 -12.31 -12.88 -8.86
N THR A 244 -12.28 -11.71 -8.23
CA THR A 244 -11.05 -11.04 -7.80
C THR A 244 -10.95 -11.03 -6.28
N VAL A 245 -9.80 -11.41 -5.75
CA VAL A 245 -9.49 -11.32 -4.31
C VAL A 245 -8.69 -10.05 -4.04
N LEU A 246 -9.10 -9.28 -3.02
CA LEU A 246 -8.31 -8.15 -2.55
C LEU A 246 -7.28 -8.64 -1.54
N VAL A 247 -6.00 -8.48 -1.84
CA VAL A 247 -4.89 -8.71 -0.90
C VAL A 247 -4.47 -7.35 -0.37
N ALA A 248 -4.78 -7.03 0.88
CA ALA A 248 -4.64 -5.69 1.43
C ALA A 248 -3.80 -5.68 2.70
N LEU A 249 -2.92 -4.68 2.83
CA LEU A 249 -2.31 -4.35 4.11
C LEU A 249 -3.40 -3.81 5.05
N SER A 250 -3.40 -4.27 6.30
CA SER A 250 -4.47 -4.05 7.27
C SER A 250 -4.81 -2.57 7.55
N LEU A 251 -3.85 -1.68 7.27
CA LEU A 251 -3.93 -0.24 7.51
C LEU A 251 -4.31 0.58 6.26
N THR A 252 -4.64 -0.08 5.16
CA THR A 252 -5.01 0.60 3.91
C THR A 252 -6.49 1.01 3.91
N PRO A 253 -6.91 2.04 3.17
CA PRO A 253 -8.27 2.57 3.28
C PRO A 253 -9.30 1.74 2.48
N PHE A 254 -9.33 0.41 2.65
CA PHE A 254 -10.08 -0.50 1.79
C PHE A 254 -11.53 -0.78 2.21
N HIS A 255 -11.91 -0.46 3.46
CA HIS A 255 -13.29 -0.62 3.97
C HIS A 255 -14.39 -0.12 3.01
N GLY A 256 -14.15 0.95 2.24
CA GLY A 256 -15.14 1.55 1.35
C GLY A 256 -15.41 0.77 0.06
N TYR A 257 -14.52 -0.14 -0.34
CA TYR A 257 -14.60 -0.87 -1.61
C TYR A 257 -14.37 -2.38 -1.48
N ALA A 258 -14.01 -2.88 -0.30
CA ALA A 258 -13.77 -4.30 0.00
C ALA A 258 -14.88 -5.23 -0.53
N ARG A 259 -16.15 -4.81 -0.38
CA ARG A 259 -17.34 -5.55 -0.82
C ARG A 259 -17.42 -5.79 -2.34
N LYS A 260 -16.69 -5.01 -3.14
CA LYS A 260 -16.64 -5.19 -4.59
C LYS A 260 -15.84 -6.43 -4.98
N PHE A 261 -15.04 -7.00 -4.07
CA PHE A 261 -14.19 -8.15 -4.31
C PHE A 261 -14.85 -9.44 -3.80
N ARG A 262 -14.36 -10.59 -4.28
CA ARG A 262 -14.76 -11.93 -3.80
C ARG A 262 -14.57 -12.07 -2.28
N GLY A 263 -13.49 -11.49 -1.79
CA GLY A 263 -13.11 -11.46 -0.38
C GLY A 263 -11.81 -10.70 -0.19
N VAL A 264 -11.41 -10.57 1.08
CA VAL A 264 -10.17 -9.91 1.48
C VAL A 264 -9.23 -10.95 2.08
N ILE A 265 -7.96 -10.88 1.73
CA ILE A 265 -6.86 -11.55 2.43
C ILE A 265 -5.97 -10.44 3.00
N MET A 266 -5.75 -10.47 4.31
CA MET A 266 -4.92 -9.49 4.99
C MET A 266 -3.45 -9.87 4.81
N MET A 267 -2.63 -8.93 4.35
CA MET A 267 -1.18 -9.16 4.20
C MET A 267 -0.50 -9.37 5.55
N ASP A 268 -1.07 -8.83 6.62
CA ASP A 268 -0.43 -8.71 7.92
C ASP A 268 -1.45 -8.53 9.05
N SER A 269 -1.00 -8.85 10.26
CA SER A 269 -1.77 -8.63 11.49
C SER A 269 -1.60 -7.23 12.07
N PHE A 270 -0.49 -6.52 11.76
CA PHE A 270 0.09 -5.27 12.31
C PHE A 270 0.06 -5.07 13.83
N ASN A 271 -1.07 -5.34 14.47
CA ASN A 271 -1.31 -5.32 15.90
C ASN A 271 -1.53 -6.75 16.40
N LEU A 272 -0.49 -7.35 16.98
CA LEU A 272 -0.53 -8.70 17.53
C LEU A 272 -1.38 -8.83 18.81
N GLU A 273 -1.74 -7.71 19.44
CA GLU A 273 -2.70 -7.72 20.55
C GLU A 273 -4.14 -7.95 20.04
N LEU A 274 -4.41 -7.58 18.77
CA LEU A 274 -5.67 -7.83 18.08
C LEU A 274 -5.65 -9.19 17.37
N LEU A 275 -4.68 -9.39 16.48
CA LEU A 275 -4.52 -10.58 15.65
C LEU A 275 -3.21 -11.29 16.04
N PRO A 276 -3.25 -12.31 16.91
CA PRO A 276 -2.03 -12.89 17.50
C PRO A 276 -1.17 -13.66 16.49
N ASN A 277 -1.71 -14.00 15.31
CA ASN A 277 -0.96 -14.64 14.25
C ASN A 277 0.10 -13.66 13.69
N PRO A 278 1.41 -13.93 13.80
CA PRO A 278 2.46 -13.02 13.34
C PRO A 278 2.73 -13.09 11.84
N SER A 279 1.96 -13.90 11.11
CA SER A 279 2.06 -14.04 9.66
C SER A 279 2.07 -12.70 8.96
N ARG A 280 3.01 -12.57 8.02
CA ARG A 280 3.17 -11.38 7.20
C ARG A 280 3.64 -11.76 5.82
N LEU A 281 2.93 -11.29 4.82
CA LEU A 281 3.38 -11.30 3.44
C LEU A 281 4.70 -10.53 3.34
N ARG A 282 5.68 -11.06 2.60
CA ARG A 282 6.91 -10.32 2.35
C ARG A 282 6.59 -9.03 1.59
N GLU A 283 6.84 -7.89 2.23
CA GLU A 283 6.56 -6.56 1.70
C GLU A 283 7.63 -5.57 2.12
N SER A 284 7.58 -4.37 1.56
CA SER A 284 8.44 -3.26 1.92
C SER A 284 7.73 -1.94 1.64
N TYR A 285 7.98 -0.96 2.50
CA TYR A 285 7.50 0.42 2.33
C TYR A 285 8.16 1.17 1.16
N VAL A 286 9.13 0.57 0.46
CA VAL A 286 9.78 1.17 -0.72
C VAL A 286 8.86 1.09 -1.95
N SER A 287 8.12 -0.01 -2.14
CA SER A 287 7.25 -0.19 -3.31
C SER A 287 6.29 -1.37 -3.19
N SER A 288 5.08 -1.19 -3.72
CA SER A 288 4.07 -2.27 -3.88
C SER A 288 4.55 -3.44 -4.75
N LEU A 289 5.58 -3.26 -5.58
CA LEU A 289 6.19 -4.37 -6.33
C LEU A 289 6.64 -5.48 -5.37
N THR A 290 7.23 -5.13 -4.23
CA THR A 290 7.71 -6.11 -3.25
C THR A 290 6.59 -6.95 -2.65
N ALA A 291 5.45 -6.34 -2.35
CA ALA A 291 4.24 -7.05 -1.92
C ALA A 291 3.69 -7.97 -3.03
N CYS A 292 3.78 -7.56 -4.30
CA CYS A 292 3.44 -8.45 -5.41
C CYS A 292 4.38 -9.67 -5.51
N LEU A 293 5.68 -9.50 -5.23
CA LEU A 293 6.61 -10.64 -5.14
C LEU A 293 6.28 -11.55 -3.95
N GLY A 294 5.96 -10.97 -2.79
CA GLY A 294 5.50 -11.72 -1.62
C GLY A 294 4.19 -12.48 -1.87
N LEU A 295 3.28 -11.95 -2.70
CA LEU A 295 2.10 -12.67 -3.16
C LEU A 295 2.48 -13.90 -4.01
N ALA A 296 3.47 -13.78 -4.89
CA ALA A 296 3.96 -14.93 -5.66
C ALA A 296 4.57 -16.01 -4.74
N GLU A 297 5.30 -15.61 -3.70
CA GLU A 297 5.83 -16.49 -2.65
C GLU A 297 4.67 -17.22 -1.93
N ALA A 298 3.67 -16.48 -1.45
CA ALA A 298 2.52 -17.03 -0.75
C ALA A 298 1.64 -17.94 -1.63
N LEU A 299 1.57 -17.68 -2.94
CA LEU A 299 0.85 -18.57 -3.86
C LEU A 299 1.64 -19.86 -4.16
N GLY A 300 2.92 -19.93 -3.78
CA GLY A 300 3.82 -20.98 -4.21
C GLY A 300 3.96 -21.03 -5.73
N SER A 301 3.89 -19.87 -6.40
CA SER A 301 3.90 -19.80 -7.86
C SER A 301 5.22 -20.34 -8.41
N PRO A 302 5.22 -21.30 -9.36
CA PRO A 302 6.45 -21.83 -9.94
C PRO A 302 7.16 -20.82 -10.84
N GLN A 303 6.39 -19.93 -11.46
CA GLN A 303 6.87 -18.87 -12.35
C GLN A 303 6.04 -17.60 -12.11
N ALA A 304 6.72 -16.47 -11.94
CA ALA A 304 6.12 -15.16 -11.79
C ALA A 304 6.68 -14.18 -12.83
N PHE A 305 5.82 -13.66 -13.70
CA PHE A 305 6.16 -12.72 -14.75
C PHE A 305 5.85 -11.30 -14.29
N VAL A 306 6.78 -10.37 -14.49
CA VAL A 306 6.64 -8.97 -14.06
C VAL A 306 6.52 -8.09 -15.30
N ALA A 307 5.37 -7.43 -15.44
CA ALA A 307 5.07 -6.49 -16.52
C ALA A 307 4.92 -5.07 -15.97
N GLY A 308 5.38 -4.06 -16.72
CA GLY A 308 5.27 -2.67 -16.31
C GLY A 308 6.18 -2.27 -15.14
N ALA A 309 7.21 -3.05 -14.82
CA ALA A 309 8.21 -2.70 -13.82
C ALA A 309 9.44 -2.02 -14.46
N ASN A 310 9.22 -0.97 -15.27
CA ASN A 310 10.31 -0.23 -15.91
C ASN A 310 11.26 0.39 -14.87
N LEU A 311 10.67 1.01 -13.83
CA LEU A 311 11.41 1.72 -12.76
C LEU A 311 12.28 2.86 -13.31
N SER A 312 11.88 3.41 -14.46
CA SER A 312 12.54 4.49 -15.15
C SER A 312 11.58 5.10 -16.18
N PHE A 313 11.99 6.23 -16.77
CA PHE A 313 11.29 6.95 -17.82
C PHE A 313 12.27 7.32 -18.94
N PRO A 314 11.77 7.63 -20.15
CA PRO A 314 12.59 8.29 -21.16
C PRO A 314 13.19 9.59 -20.61
N PRO A 315 14.45 9.93 -20.95
CA PRO A 315 15.13 11.10 -20.43
C PRO A 315 14.49 12.39 -20.93
N ALA A 316 14.44 13.42 -20.09
CA ALA A 316 13.99 14.73 -20.50
C ALA A 316 14.88 15.33 -21.60
N PRO A 317 14.37 16.24 -22.47
CA PRO A 317 15.14 16.79 -23.60
C PRO A 317 16.46 17.47 -23.20
N HIS A 318 16.54 18.09 -22.02
CA HIS A 318 17.77 18.72 -21.53
C HIS A 318 18.86 17.72 -21.14
N ALA A 319 18.47 16.52 -20.67
CA ALA A 319 19.40 15.45 -20.31
C ALA A 319 20.10 14.83 -21.53
N GLN A 320 19.52 14.98 -22.73
CA GLN A 320 20.16 14.52 -23.98
C GLN A 320 21.43 15.31 -24.33
N GLY A 321 21.49 16.60 -23.96
CA GLY A 321 22.67 17.44 -24.17
C GLY A 321 23.84 17.09 -23.23
N VAL A 322 23.54 16.65 -22.00
CA VAL A 322 24.53 16.14 -21.05
C VAL A 322 25.14 14.81 -21.54
N TRP A 323 24.34 14.01 -22.26
CA TRP A 323 24.74 12.71 -22.79
C TRP A 323 25.64 12.79 -24.04
N GLY A 324 25.52 13.84 -24.87
CA GLY A 324 26.34 14.01 -26.08
C GLY A 324 27.86 14.01 -25.86
N CYS A 325 28.32 14.13 -24.60
CA CYS A 325 29.72 14.10 -24.19
C CYS A 325 30.20 12.76 -23.58
N ALA A 326 29.35 11.76 -23.38
CA ALA A 326 29.72 10.51 -22.69
C ALA A 326 29.90 9.33 -23.67
N THR A 327 31.14 8.96 -23.96
CA THR A 327 31.50 7.75 -24.72
C THR A 327 31.57 6.54 -23.79
N SER A 328 30.54 5.70 -23.73
CA SER A 328 30.58 4.36 -23.09
C SER A 328 30.74 4.33 -21.55
N PRO A 329 30.42 3.19 -20.91
CA PRO A 329 29.11 2.93 -20.34
C PRO A 329 28.77 3.75 -19.08
N ILE A 330 27.54 4.24 -19.08
CA ILE A 330 27.03 5.28 -18.18
C ILE A 330 26.90 4.74 -16.75
N ARG A 331 27.68 5.34 -15.85
CA ARG A 331 27.59 5.20 -14.40
C ARG A 331 26.48 6.11 -13.89
N LEU A 332 25.86 5.83 -12.75
CA LEU A 332 24.73 6.63 -12.23
C LEU A 332 25.12 8.12 -12.11
N ILE A 333 24.54 8.98 -12.96
CA ILE A 333 24.78 10.43 -12.99
C ILE A 333 23.55 11.13 -12.43
N GLU A 334 23.73 12.02 -11.48
CA GLU A 334 22.65 12.86 -10.97
C GLU A 334 22.40 14.04 -11.92
N ASP A 335 21.13 14.30 -12.23
CA ASP A 335 20.67 15.51 -12.88
C ASP A 335 19.44 16.04 -12.13
N SER A 336 19.57 17.19 -11.48
CA SER A 336 18.42 17.98 -11.01
C SER A 336 17.34 17.20 -10.23
N ARG A 337 17.76 16.25 -9.36
CA ARG A 337 16.96 15.32 -8.52
C ARG A 337 16.54 14.00 -9.16
N THR A 338 17.03 13.69 -10.36
CA THR A 338 16.84 12.41 -11.03
C THR A 338 18.20 11.81 -11.39
N TYR A 339 18.19 10.56 -11.84
CA TYR A 339 19.39 9.82 -12.17
C TYR A 339 19.34 9.36 -13.61
N LEU A 340 20.39 9.68 -14.35
CA LEU A 340 20.64 9.22 -15.69
C LEU A 340 21.47 7.92 -15.60
N LEU A 341 20.95 6.86 -16.22
CA LEU A 341 21.59 5.54 -16.29
C LEU A 341 21.09 4.76 -17.49
N SER A 342 21.76 3.68 -17.86
CA SER A 342 21.28 2.77 -18.90
C SER A 342 20.30 1.72 -18.35
N ASP A 343 19.24 1.44 -19.10
CA ASP A 343 18.44 0.22 -18.92
C ASP A 343 19.15 -1.00 -19.52
N ARG A 344 18.51 -2.19 -19.50
CA ARG A 344 19.15 -3.41 -20.02
C ARG A 344 19.24 -3.46 -21.55
N CYS A 345 18.53 -2.59 -22.26
CA CYS A 345 18.66 -2.39 -23.69
C CYS A 345 19.85 -1.47 -24.02
N GLY A 346 20.51 -0.88 -23.01
CA GLY A 346 21.55 0.12 -23.18
C GLY A 346 21.01 1.53 -23.46
N ALA A 347 19.69 1.71 -23.46
CA ALA A 347 19.08 3.03 -23.65
C ALA A 347 19.27 3.87 -22.39
N LEU A 348 19.62 5.15 -22.54
CA LEU A 348 19.57 6.05 -21.39
C LEU A 348 18.13 6.23 -20.97
N VAL A 349 17.95 6.13 -19.67
CA VAL A 349 16.72 6.38 -19.00
C VAL A 349 16.97 7.31 -17.82
N GLU A 350 15.92 7.98 -17.42
CA GLU A 350 15.87 8.78 -16.22
C GLU A 350 15.15 7.98 -15.12
N SER A 351 15.73 7.92 -13.93
CA SER A 351 15.14 7.25 -12.78
C SER A 351 15.24 8.11 -11.52
N ARG A 352 14.71 7.61 -10.42
CA ARG A 352 14.67 8.28 -9.13
C ARG A 352 15.21 7.33 -8.07
N ASP A 353 15.66 7.89 -6.96
CA ASP A 353 16.23 7.14 -5.84
C ASP A 353 15.31 6.00 -5.38
N TRP A 354 14.01 6.24 -5.26
CA TRP A 354 13.04 5.20 -4.86
C TRP A 354 12.85 4.10 -5.91
N TYR A 355 12.99 4.39 -7.21
CA TYR A 355 12.87 3.37 -8.25
C TYR A 355 14.13 2.51 -8.34
N ILE A 356 15.30 3.12 -8.16
CA ILE A 356 16.56 2.41 -8.05
C ILE A 356 16.56 1.53 -6.79
N ALA A 357 16.08 2.07 -5.66
CA ALA A 357 15.90 1.33 -4.43
C ALA A 357 14.92 0.16 -4.61
N THR A 358 13.79 0.40 -5.30
CA THR A 358 12.81 -0.64 -5.63
C THR A 358 13.42 -1.76 -6.47
N ALA A 359 14.21 -1.43 -7.49
CA ALA A 359 14.83 -2.44 -8.35
C ALA A 359 15.77 -3.35 -7.56
N THR A 360 16.63 -2.73 -6.76
CA THR A 360 17.60 -3.44 -5.91
C THR A 360 16.89 -4.33 -4.88
N GLU A 361 15.86 -3.82 -4.22
CA GLU A 361 15.13 -4.58 -3.22
C GLU A 361 14.33 -5.73 -3.85
N ALA A 362 13.76 -5.52 -5.04
CA ALA A 362 13.09 -6.56 -5.79
C ALA A 362 14.05 -7.70 -6.15
N ASP A 363 15.30 -7.41 -6.52
CA ASP A 363 16.35 -8.41 -6.75
C ASP A 363 16.64 -9.22 -5.48
N MET A 364 16.79 -8.55 -4.32
CA MET A 364 17.00 -9.22 -3.02
C MET A 364 15.81 -10.10 -2.64
N PHE A 365 14.58 -9.66 -2.92
CA PHE A 365 13.37 -10.43 -2.64
C PHE A 365 13.27 -11.64 -3.56
N ALA A 366 13.53 -11.46 -4.85
CA ALA A 366 13.51 -12.55 -5.82
C ALA A 366 14.54 -13.64 -5.46
N GLU A 367 15.75 -13.25 -5.04
CA GLU A 367 16.76 -14.16 -4.51
C GLU A 367 16.26 -14.96 -3.30
N ALA A 368 15.76 -14.25 -2.29
CA ALA A 368 15.29 -14.88 -1.05
C ALA A 368 14.12 -15.84 -1.32
N ILE A 369 13.15 -15.41 -2.13
CA ILE A 369 11.96 -16.19 -2.48
C ILE A 369 12.33 -17.41 -3.33
N ALA A 370 13.27 -17.28 -4.27
CA ALA A 370 13.77 -18.41 -5.03
C ALA A 370 14.41 -19.46 -4.10
N GLY A 371 15.12 -19.02 -3.07
CA GLY A 371 15.71 -19.91 -2.05
C GLY A 371 14.70 -20.56 -1.10
N THR A 372 13.60 -19.89 -0.75
CA THR A 372 12.62 -20.39 0.23
C THR A 372 11.43 -21.13 -0.39
N ALA A 373 10.87 -20.60 -1.47
CA ALA A 373 9.65 -21.09 -2.11
C ALA A 373 9.89 -21.73 -3.48
N GLY A 374 11.06 -21.50 -4.09
CA GLY A 374 11.38 -22.00 -5.43
C GLY A 374 10.72 -21.23 -6.57
N THR A 375 10.07 -20.09 -6.29
CA THR A 375 9.48 -19.22 -7.32
C THR A 375 10.57 -18.59 -8.17
N ARG A 376 10.44 -18.71 -9.49
CA ARG A 376 11.33 -18.03 -10.45
C ARG A 376 10.64 -16.81 -11.03
N PHE A 377 11.36 -15.69 -11.08
CA PHE A 377 10.84 -14.45 -11.61
C PHE A 377 11.36 -14.16 -13.02
N PHE A 378 10.56 -13.47 -13.81
CA PHE A 378 10.87 -13.09 -15.19
C PHE A 378 10.36 -11.68 -15.46
N SER A 379 11.05 -10.91 -16.32
CA SER A 379 10.54 -9.63 -16.80
C SER A 379 9.98 -9.77 -18.21
N THR A 380 8.83 -9.16 -18.49
CA THR A 380 8.25 -9.16 -19.85
C THR A 380 8.87 -8.12 -20.78
N THR A 381 9.84 -7.34 -20.32
CA THR A 381 10.56 -6.32 -21.09
C THR A 381 12.02 -6.25 -20.65
N ASP A 382 12.91 -5.82 -21.54
CA ASP A 382 14.28 -5.44 -21.16
C ASP A 382 14.42 -3.93 -20.85
N GLY A 383 13.35 -3.13 -21.08
CA GLY A 383 13.29 -1.72 -20.69
C GLY A 383 13.05 -1.51 -19.19
N THR A 384 13.75 -2.25 -18.33
CA THR A 384 13.60 -2.28 -16.87
C THR A 384 14.94 -2.08 -16.16
N LEU A 385 14.91 -1.60 -14.91
CA LEU A 385 16.09 -1.53 -14.04
C LEU A 385 16.33 -2.79 -13.18
N LEU A 386 15.42 -3.76 -13.17
CA LEU A 386 15.57 -5.04 -12.45
C LEU A 386 16.83 -5.79 -12.94
N SER A 387 17.41 -6.73 -12.20
CA SER A 387 18.60 -7.48 -12.65
C SER A 387 18.28 -8.63 -13.62
N ARG A 388 19.13 -8.88 -14.63
CA ARG A 388 19.00 -10.05 -15.52
C ARG A 388 19.16 -11.38 -14.76
N LYS A 389 19.92 -11.37 -13.65
CA LYS A 389 20.16 -12.53 -12.77
C LYS A 389 18.85 -13.07 -12.19
N TRP A 390 18.01 -12.19 -11.65
CA TRP A 390 16.80 -12.60 -10.93
C TRP A 390 15.50 -12.41 -11.72
N PHE A 391 15.52 -11.55 -12.73
CA PHE A 391 14.39 -11.31 -13.62
C PHE A 391 14.82 -11.41 -15.10
N PRO A 392 15.26 -12.58 -15.58
CA PRO A 392 15.56 -12.78 -16.99
C PRO A 392 14.36 -12.41 -17.88
N HIS A 393 14.63 -11.97 -19.11
CA HIS A 393 13.59 -11.57 -20.03
C HIS A 393 12.82 -12.79 -20.56
N THR A 394 11.49 -12.70 -20.53
CA THR A 394 10.58 -13.67 -21.13
C THR A 394 9.53 -12.94 -21.95
N PRO A 395 9.48 -13.10 -23.29
CA PRO A 395 8.44 -12.48 -24.09
C PRO A 395 7.08 -13.14 -23.82
N PRO A 396 5.96 -12.41 -23.94
CA PRO A 396 4.61 -12.93 -23.70
C PRO A 396 4.28 -14.23 -24.43
N ARG A 397 4.83 -14.42 -25.63
CA ARG A 397 4.63 -15.62 -26.46
C ARG A 397 5.06 -16.92 -25.77
N GLN A 398 6.06 -16.87 -24.89
CA GLN A 398 6.49 -18.03 -24.10
C GLN A 398 5.53 -18.31 -22.94
N ILE A 399 4.80 -17.31 -22.45
CA ILE A 399 3.75 -17.50 -21.44
C ILE A 399 2.56 -18.24 -22.06
N PHE A 400 2.27 -18.00 -23.34
CA PHE A 400 1.19 -18.69 -24.08
C PHE A 400 1.41 -20.19 -24.27
N SER A 401 2.64 -20.69 -24.08
CA SER A 401 2.93 -22.12 -24.16
C SER A 401 2.77 -22.83 -22.82
N LEU A 402 2.42 -22.13 -21.73
CA LEU A 402 2.06 -22.76 -20.47
C LEU A 402 0.67 -23.43 -20.59
N PRO A 403 0.36 -24.42 -19.74
CA PRO A 403 -0.98 -24.99 -19.69
C PRO A 403 -2.03 -23.97 -19.28
N THR A 404 -3.25 -24.13 -19.79
CA THR A 404 -4.38 -23.30 -19.40
C THR A 404 -4.80 -23.58 -17.95
N ILE A 405 -5.21 -22.55 -17.23
CA ILE A 405 -5.67 -22.65 -15.83
C ILE A 405 -7.16 -22.99 -15.76
N ASP A 406 -7.51 -23.99 -14.94
CA ASP A 406 -8.90 -24.19 -14.50
C ASP A 406 -9.28 -23.13 -13.47
N ARG A 407 -9.92 -22.06 -13.95
CA ARG A 407 -10.34 -20.93 -13.10
C ARG A 407 -11.44 -21.30 -12.12
N ALA A 408 -12.28 -22.28 -12.45
CA ALA A 408 -13.31 -22.74 -11.54
C ALA A 408 -12.70 -23.51 -10.36
N ALA A 409 -11.66 -24.32 -10.60
CA ALA A 409 -10.89 -24.94 -9.52
C ALA A 409 -10.20 -23.89 -8.65
N PHE A 410 -9.48 -22.95 -9.25
CA PHE A 410 -8.86 -21.83 -8.54
C PHE A 410 -9.87 -21.08 -7.62
N LEU A 411 -11.05 -20.74 -8.13
CA LEU A 411 -12.05 -20.02 -7.35
C LEU A 411 -12.64 -20.84 -6.20
N ARG A 412 -12.71 -22.17 -6.31
CA ARG A 412 -13.09 -23.06 -5.20
C ARG A 412 -12.02 -23.13 -4.13
N ASP A 413 -10.75 -23.23 -4.53
CA ASP A 413 -9.63 -23.19 -3.60
C ASP A 413 -9.58 -21.85 -2.87
N MET A 414 -9.93 -20.76 -3.57
CA MET A 414 -10.00 -19.44 -2.95
C MET A 414 -11.15 -19.28 -1.97
N ASP A 415 -12.31 -19.89 -2.24
CA ASP A 415 -13.40 -19.94 -1.25
C ASP A 415 -12.98 -20.69 0.00
N ASN A 416 -12.22 -21.79 -0.16
CA ASN A 416 -11.68 -22.53 0.98
C ASN A 416 -10.71 -21.68 1.79
N VAL A 417 -9.83 -20.90 1.15
CA VAL A 417 -8.92 -19.97 1.86
C VAL A 417 -9.72 -18.88 2.57
N LEU A 418 -10.66 -18.22 1.88
CA LEU A 418 -11.47 -17.12 2.43
C LEU A 418 -12.40 -17.56 3.57
N ALA A 419 -12.76 -18.84 3.64
CA ALA A 419 -13.57 -19.39 4.73
C ALA A 419 -12.78 -19.56 6.04
N ARG A 420 -11.45 -19.53 6.00
CA ARG A 420 -10.58 -19.73 7.16
C ARG A 420 -10.44 -18.42 7.91
N ARG A 421 -10.87 -18.39 9.17
CA ARG A 421 -10.77 -17.18 10.02
C ARG A 421 -9.57 -17.27 10.94
N GLU A 422 -9.04 -16.11 11.28
CA GLU A 422 -8.08 -15.99 12.36
C GLU A 422 -8.75 -16.19 13.71
N GLU A 423 -8.01 -16.78 14.65
CA GLU A 423 -8.41 -16.80 16.06
C GLU A 423 -8.12 -15.43 16.67
N VAL A 424 -9.18 -14.74 17.08
CA VAL A 424 -9.09 -13.40 17.67
C VAL A 424 -9.42 -13.47 19.15
N ASP A 425 -8.56 -12.88 19.98
CA ASP A 425 -8.89 -12.64 21.38
C ASP A 425 -9.81 -11.41 21.49
N ILE A 426 -11.12 -11.68 21.50
CA ILE A 426 -12.18 -10.66 21.57
C ILE A 426 -12.07 -9.84 22.87
N ALA A 427 -11.59 -10.43 23.97
CA ALA A 427 -11.43 -9.72 25.24
C ALA A 427 -10.27 -8.72 25.17
N LYS A 428 -9.11 -9.12 24.65
CA LYS A 428 -7.98 -8.20 24.41
C LYS A 428 -8.33 -7.13 23.40
N THR A 429 -9.00 -7.50 22.31
CA THR A 429 -9.50 -6.53 21.32
C THR A 429 -10.41 -5.48 21.96
N ARG A 430 -11.32 -5.90 22.85
CA ARG A 430 -12.17 -4.98 23.59
C ARG A 430 -11.37 -4.06 24.51
N LEU A 431 -10.37 -4.56 25.23
CA LEU A 431 -9.50 -3.75 26.09
C LEU A 431 -8.72 -2.71 25.28
N TYR A 432 -8.18 -3.10 24.14
CA TYR A 432 -7.52 -2.19 23.19
C TYR A 432 -8.45 -1.07 22.73
N LEU A 433 -9.69 -1.38 22.35
CA LEU A 433 -10.65 -0.35 21.92
C LEU A 433 -11.10 0.56 23.07
N LEU A 434 -11.13 0.05 24.31
CA LEU A 434 -11.44 0.85 25.49
C LEU A 434 -10.30 1.83 25.84
N SER A 435 -9.04 1.41 25.77
CA SER A 435 -7.91 2.33 25.99
C SER A 435 -7.87 3.45 24.95
N GLN A 436 -8.10 3.12 23.68
CA GLN A 436 -8.24 4.13 22.62
C GLN A 436 -9.41 5.08 22.87
N LEU A 437 -10.51 4.63 23.49
CA LEU A 437 -11.66 5.47 23.80
C LEU A 437 -11.35 6.46 24.93
N GLU A 438 -10.53 6.07 25.89
CA GLU A 438 -10.05 6.96 26.96
C GLU A 438 -9.17 8.09 26.39
N GLU A 439 -8.28 7.77 25.45
CA GLU A 439 -7.47 8.76 24.72
C GLU A 439 -8.34 9.76 23.97
N VAL A 440 -9.34 9.27 23.23
CA VAL A 440 -10.27 10.13 22.49
C VAL A 440 -11.04 11.04 23.44
N ARG A 441 -11.59 10.50 24.54
CA ARG A 441 -12.33 11.28 25.55
C ARG A 441 -11.46 12.33 26.24
N ALA A 442 -10.18 12.05 26.45
CA ALA A 442 -9.26 13.03 27.02
C ALA A 442 -9.10 14.23 26.07
N ALA A 443 -8.95 13.99 24.77
CA ALA A 443 -8.91 15.03 23.76
C ALA A 443 -10.26 15.77 23.62
N GLU A 444 -11.41 15.09 23.73
CA GLU A 444 -12.74 15.73 23.74
C GLU A 444 -12.90 16.70 24.92
N ARG A 445 -12.46 16.32 26.13
CA ARG A 445 -12.50 17.22 27.30
C ARG A 445 -11.67 18.47 27.09
N GLN A 446 -10.46 18.32 26.55
CA GLN A 446 -9.57 19.44 26.26
C GLN A 446 -10.20 20.41 25.23
N LEU A 447 -10.89 19.88 24.22
CA LEU A 447 -11.64 20.67 23.24
C LEU A 447 -12.85 21.38 23.86
N ALA A 448 -13.60 20.71 24.76
CA ALA A 448 -14.80 21.24 25.39
C ALA A 448 -14.51 22.36 26.40
N GLU A 449 -13.35 22.34 27.06
CA GLU A 449 -12.91 23.38 28.01
C GLU A 449 -12.53 24.71 27.32
N GLY A 450 -12.76 24.84 26.01
CA GLY A 450 -12.49 26.07 25.24
C GLY A 450 -11.00 26.34 25.03
N GLY A 451 -10.14 25.40 25.42
CA GLY A 451 -8.72 25.43 25.11
C GLY A 451 -8.54 25.35 23.59
N PRO A 452 -7.91 26.32 22.93
CA PRO A 452 -7.55 26.15 21.53
C PRO A 452 -6.65 24.91 21.43
N LEU A 453 -6.86 24.05 20.41
CA LEU A 453 -5.83 23.09 20.04
C LEU A 453 -4.52 23.88 19.86
N SER A 454 -3.53 23.56 20.69
CA SER A 454 -2.26 24.27 20.67
C SER A 454 -1.61 24.07 19.30
N GLY A 455 -0.68 24.95 18.92
CA GLY A 455 0.07 24.77 17.67
C GLY A 455 0.85 23.44 17.62
N ASP A 456 1.11 22.88 18.80
CA ASP A 456 1.83 21.63 19.06
C ASP A 456 0.90 20.42 19.28
N ASP A 457 -0.43 20.61 19.18
CA ASP A 457 -1.37 19.50 19.26
C ASP A 457 -1.08 18.46 18.17
N PRO A 458 -1.06 17.16 18.49
CA PRO A 458 -0.70 16.12 17.52
C PRO A 458 -1.60 16.10 16.27
N PHE A 459 -2.89 16.43 16.40
CA PHE A 459 -3.81 16.50 15.26
C PHE A 459 -3.52 17.71 14.38
N VAL A 460 -3.23 18.87 14.99
CA VAL A 460 -2.83 20.09 14.27
C VAL A 460 -1.52 19.85 13.52
N GLY A 461 -0.53 19.24 14.18
CA GLY A 461 0.75 18.86 13.56
C GLY A 461 0.57 17.90 12.39
N MET A 462 -0.32 16.92 12.51
CA MET A 462 -0.60 15.98 11.44
C MET A 462 -1.36 16.61 10.27
N VAL A 463 -2.35 17.48 10.52
CA VAL A 463 -3.06 18.19 9.43
C VAL A 463 -2.09 19.03 8.62
N LYS A 464 -1.13 19.70 9.27
CA LYS A 464 -0.06 20.47 8.60
C LYS A 464 0.84 19.62 7.71
N THR A 465 0.98 18.33 8.00
CA THR A 465 1.87 17.40 7.28
C THR A 465 1.12 16.46 6.34
N LEU A 466 -0.16 16.72 6.05
CA LEU A 466 -0.94 15.98 5.07
C LEU A 466 -0.25 15.98 3.70
N ARG A 467 0.22 14.81 3.28
CA ARG A 467 0.95 14.63 2.02
C ARG A 467 0.09 14.88 0.78
N ASP A 468 -1.13 14.33 0.76
CA ASP A 468 -1.95 14.27 -0.46
C ASP A 468 -2.85 15.51 -0.65
N ALA A 469 -3.10 16.24 0.44
CA ALA A 469 -3.91 17.46 0.46
C ALA A 469 -3.33 18.42 1.50
N PRO A 470 -2.13 18.97 1.25
CA PRO A 470 -1.51 19.90 2.19
C PRO A 470 -2.43 21.11 2.39
N PRO A 471 -2.67 21.54 3.63
CA PRO A 471 -3.52 22.71 3.88
C PRO A 471 -2.91 23.95 3.23
N GLY A 472 -3.72 24.71 2.49
CA GLY A 472 -3.35 26.03 1.99
C GLY A 472 -3.23 27.05 3.11
N PRO A 473 -2.66 28.25 2.84
CA PRO A 473 -2.41 29.28 3.86
C PRO A 473 -3.68 29.75 4.60
N GLU A 474 -4.83 29.70 3.94
CA GLU A 474 -6.13 30.10 4.52
C GLU A 474 -6.92 28.92 5.12
N THR A 475 -6.36 27.71 5.11
CA THR A 475 -7.08 26.53 5.62
C THR A 475 -7.24 26.63 7.13
N ASP A 476 -8.46 26.47 7.62
CA ASP A 476 -8.74 26.29 9.05
C ASP A 476 -8.22 24.92 9.53
N ILE A 477 -6.92 24.86 9.80
CA ILE A 477 -6.22 23.67 10.27
C ILE A 477 -6.86 23.12 11.55
N ARG A 478 -7.34 23.99 12.44
CA ARG A 478 -7.97 23.59 13.70
C ARG A 478 -9.32 22.95 13.44
N GLY A 479 -10.17 23.54 12.60
CA GLY A 479 -11.43 22.93 12.22
C GLY A 479 -11.25 21.60 11.49
N VAL A 480 -10.21 21.46 10.65
CA VAL A 480 -9.86 20.16 10.04
C VAL A 480 -9.46 19.15 11.13
N ALA A 481 -8.63 19.53 12.09
CA ALA A 481 -8.23 18.66 13.20
C ALA A 481 -9.44 18.19 14.04
N VAL A 482 -10.39 19.09 14.34
CA VAL A 482 -11.64 18.74 15.04
C VAL A 482 -12.49 17.76 14.22
N ARG A 483 -12.67 17.99 12.91
CA ARG A 483 -13.41 17.05 12.03
C ARG A 483 -12.76 15.66 11.99
N LEU A 484 -11.43 15.63 11.99
CA LEU A 484 -10.67 14.40 11.98
C LEU A 484 -10.78 13.65 13.31
N HIS A 485 -10.81 14.36 14.42
CA HIS A 485 -11.10 13.80 15.74
C HIS A 485 -12.51 13.17 15.79
N VAL A 486 -13.54 13.86 15.28
CA VAL A 486 -14.90 13.32 15.14
C VAL A 486 -14.92 12.04 14.29
N ALA A 487 -14.16 12.02 13.18
CA ALA A 487 -14.05 10.84 12.34
C ALA A 487 -13.39 9.65 13.07
N TRP A 488 -12.37 9.90 13.89
CA TRP A 488 -11.72 8.89 14.73
C TRP A 488 -12.69 8.33 15.77
N ARG A 489 -13.38 9.22 16.52
CA ARG A 489 -14.41 8.84 17.50
C ARG A 489 -15.47 7.93 16.91
N LYS A 490 -16.00 8.28 15.74
CA LYS A 490 -17.03 7.51 15.04
C LYS A 490 -16.52 6.13 14.63
N ALA A 491 -15.33 6.05 14.03
CA ALA A 491 -14.73 4.78 13.61
C ALA A 491 -14.47 3.86 14.82
N LEU A 492 -13.93 4.43 15.91
CA LEU A 492 -13.69 3.70 17.15
C LEU A 492 -14.98 3.16 17.76
N ASN A 493 -16.03 3.98 17.82
CA ASN A 493 -17.31 3.54 18.34
C ASN A 493 -17.90 2.39 17.52
N ASN A 494 -17.86 2.46 16.19
CA ASN A 494 -18.30 1.35 15.34
C ASN A 494 -17.52 0.05 15.59
N ALA A 495 -16.19 0.13 15.68
CA ALA A 495 -15.35 -1.03 15.99
C ALA A 495 -15.71 -1.63 17.37
N ARG A 496 -15.90 -0.78 18.38
CA ARG A 496 -16.31 -1.18 19.74
C ARG A 496 -17.66 -1.89 19.72
N LEU A 497 -18.65 -1.37 19.00
CA LEU A 497 -19.98 -1.96 18.92
C LEU A 497 -19.98 -3.30 18.20
N LEU A 498 -19.17 -3.47 17.16
CA LEU A 498 -18.99 -4.77 16.50
C LEU A 498 -18.46 -5.81 17.51
N VAL A 499 -17.39 -5.48 18.22
CA VAL A 499 -16.76 -6.36 19.23
C VAL A 499 -17.72 -6.66 20.39
N GLN A 500 -18.51 -5.67 20.81
CA GLN A 500 -19.59 -5.87 21.79
C GLN A 500 -20.66 -6.82 21.27
N GLY A 501 -21.07 -6.69 20.00
CA GLY A 501 -22.01 -7.60 19.34
C GLY A 501 -21.50 -9.04 19.29
N ILE A 502 -20.24 -9.24 18.93
CA ILE A 502 -19.57 -10.56 18.94
C ILE A 502 -19.59 -11.14 20.36
N THR A 503 -19.17 -10.36 21.35
CA THR A 503 -19.15 -10.77 22.76
C THR A 503 -20.53 -11.23 23.26
N LEU A 504 -21.59 -10.52 22.86
CA LEU A 504 -22.96 -10.85 23.26
C LEU A 504 -23.48 -12.10 22.55
N ALA A 505 -23.19 -12.26 21.25
CA ALA A 505 -23.53 -13.45 20.48
C ALA A 505 -22.84 -14.71 21.02
N GLU A 506 -21.57 -14.62 21.43
CA GLU A 506 -20.84 -15.72 22.07
C GLU A 506 -21.46 -16.16 23.40
N ARG A 507 -22.10 -15.22 24.10
CA ARG A 507 -22.88 -15.49 25.33
C ARG A 507 -24.30 -15.97 25.04
N GLY A 508 -24.63 -16.26 23.78
CA GLY A 508 -25.94 -16.73 23.35
C GLY A 508 -27.05 -15.68 23.39
N LYS A 509 -26.72 -14.39 23.59
CA LYS A 509 -27.71 -13.31 23.61
C LYS A 509 -28.11 -12.95 22.17
N ALA A 510 -29.39 -12.66 21.99
CA ALA A 510 -29.87 -12.15 20.73
C ALA A 510 -29.44 -10.69 20.51
N LEU A 511 -29.18 -10.35 19.24
CA LEU A 511 -28.74 -9.02 18.81
C LEU A 511 -29.89 -8.31 18.11
N PRO A 512 -30.28 -7.10 18.57
CA PRO A 512 -31.33 -6.34 17.91
C PRO A 512 -30.82 -5.76 16.58
N LEU A 513 -31.62 -5.93 15.54
CA LEU A 513 -31.38 -5.44 14.17
C LEU A 513 -32.57 -4.59 13.71
N LEU A 514 -32.37 -3.29 13.57
CA LEU A 514 -33.29 -2.38 12.90
C LEU A 514 -33.12 -2.52 11.38
N CYS A 515 -34.13 -3.03 10.69
CA CYS A 515 -33.99 -3.35 9.26
C CYS A 515 -35.35 -3.26 8.56
N PHE A 516 -35.42 -2.87 7.30
CA PHE A 516 -36.70 -2.99 6.56
C PHE A 516 -36.98 -4.43 6.16
N PRO A 517 -38.27 -4.83 5.99
CA PRO A 517 -38.63 -6.20 5.64
C PRO A 517 -37.88 -6.78 4.44
N LYS A 518 -37.67 -5.95 3.41
CA LYS A 518 -37.02 -6.34 2.15
C LYS A 518 -35.51 -6.51 2.29
N GLU A 519 -34.92 -6.03 3.37
CA GLU A 519 -33.47 -6.06 3.61
C GLU A 519 -33.05 -7.19 4.56
N ILE A 520 -33.99 -7.87 5.23
CA ILE A 520 -33.68 -8.81 6.33
C ILE A 520 -32.70 -9.89 5.88
N GLU A 521 -32.95 -10.53 4.74
CA GLU A 521 -32.11 -11.62 4.23
C GLU A 521 -30.69 -11.13 3.93
N ALA A 522 -30.57 -10.05 3.15
CA ALA A 522 -29.28 -9.45 2.83
C ALA A 522 -28.55 -8.98 4.09
N ALA A 523 -29.25 -8.33 5.03
CA ALA A 523 -28.67 -7.79 6.25
C ALA A 523 -28.16 -8.88 7.19
N THR A 524 -28.99 -9.89 7.44
CA THR A 524 -28.62 -11.01 8.33
C THR A 524 -27.56 -11.90 7.70
N SER A 525 -27.53 -12.06 6.37
CA SER A 525 -26.46 -12.75 5.66
C SER A 525 -25.12 -12.03 5.81
N THR A 526 -25.06 -10.73 5.51
CA THR A 526 -23.83 -9.92 5.64
C THR A 526 -23.35 -9.86 7.08
N LEU A 527 -24.23 -9.53 8.04
CA LEU A 527 -23.85 -9.45 9.44
C LEU A 527 -23.56 -10.83 10.04
N GLY A 528 -24.21 -11.90 9.56
CA GLY A 528 -23.93 -13.28 9.96
C GLY A 528 -22.54 -13.74 9.56
N ARG A 529 -22.00 -13.26 8.42
CA ARG A 529 -20.59 -13.47 8.09
C ARG A 529 -19.66 -12.79 9.10
N LEU A 530 -20.01 -11.62 9.62
CA LEU A 530 -19.18 -10.96 10.63
C LEU A 530 -19.34 -11.55 12.03
N ILE A 531 -20.56 -11.98 12.37
CA ILE A 531 -20.93 -12.49 13.70
C ILE A 531 -21.64 -13.85 13.53
N PRO A 532 -20.90 -14.96 13.31
CA PRO A 532 -21.49 -16.25 12.95
C PRO A 532 -22.46 -16.83 13.99
N LYS A 533 -22.25 -16.51 15.27
CA LYS A 533 -23.08 -16.99 16.39
C LYS A 533 -24.28 -16.08 16.68
N ALA A 534 -24.51 -15.03 15.88
CA ALA A 534 -25.57 -14.08 16.12
C ALA A 534 -26.95 -14.71 15.94
N LYS A 535 -27.83 -14.49 16.93
CA LYS A 535 -29.27 -14.68 16.81
C LYS A 535 -29.89 -13.29 16.64
N TRP A 536 -30.49 -13.01 15.49
CA TRP A 536 -31.00 -11.67 15.17
C TRP A 536 -32.44 -11.49 15.64
N GLU A 537 -32.68 -10.48 16.47
CA GLU A 537 -34.02 -9.96 16.79
C GLU A 537 -34.31 -8.80 15.85
N VAL A 538 -35.15 -9.03 14.84
CA VAL A 538 -35.42 -8.01 13.82
C VAL A 538 -36.55 -7.08 14.27
N TYR A 539 -36.28 -5.77 14.21
CA TYR A 539 -37.20 -4.71 14.57
C TYR A 539 -37.48 -3.79 13.38
N HIS A 540 -38.72 -3.33 13.28
CA HIS A 540 -39.13 -2.28 12.33
C HIS A 540 -39.50 -0.99 13.05
N ILE A 541 -39.08 0.15 12.51
CA ILE A 541 -39.50 1.47 13.02
C ILE A 541 -40.86 1.81 12.41
N ALA A 542 -41.90 1.90 13.25
CA ALA A 542 -43.26 2.22 12.82
C ALA A 542 -43.48 3.73 12.74
N THR A 543 -43.87 4.25 11.57
CA THR A 543 -44.07 5.68 11.29
C THR A 543 -45.54 6.08 11.09
N GLY A 544 -46.46 5.51 11.88
CA GLY A 544 -47.90 5.77 11.80
C GLY A 544 -48.71 4.54 11.41
N ALA A 545 -49.86 4.74 10.74
CA ALA A 545 -50.88 3.71 10.44
C ALA A 545 -50.46 2.66 9.38
N THR A 546 -49.17 2.38 9.23
CA THR A 546 -48.69 1.31 8.37
C THR A 546 -49.01 -0.03 9.05
N PRO A 547 -49.75 -0.95 8.40
CA PRO A 547 -50.07 -2.24 8.99
C PRO A 547 -48.80 -2.97 9.41
N ILE A 548 -48.74 -3.38 10.68
CA ILE A 548 -47.63 -4.17 11.22
C ILE A 548 -47.78 -5.59 10.65
N PRO A 549 -46.81 -6.12 9.89
CA PRO A 549 -46.87 -7.51 9.43
C PRO A 549 -46.91 -8.45 10.63
N ALA A 550 -47.81 -9.44 10.62
CA ALA A 550 -47.97 -10.39 11.72
C ALA A 550 -46.64 -11.11 12.05
N GLY A 551 -46.34 -11.25 13.34
CA GLY A 551 -45.14 -11.95 13.82
C GLY A 551 -43.84 -11.15 13.81
N ARG A 552 -43.89 -9.83 13.58
CA ARG A 552 -42.70 -8.96 13.60
C ARG A 552 -42.67 -8.00 14.77
N GLN A 553 -41.48 -7.76 15.32
CA GLN A 553 -41.28 -6.80 16.42
C GLN A 553 -41.20 -5.38 15.84
N THR A 554 -41.86 -4.43 16.50
CA THR A 554 -41.89 -3.03 16.07
C THR A 554 -41.47 -2.10 17.19
N VAL A 555 -40.80 -1.02 16.83
CA VAL A 555 -40.48 0.10 17.71
C VAL A 555 -41.22 1.32 17.16
N ALA A 556 -42.05 1.95 17.99
CA ALA A 556 -42.72 3.19 17.60
C ALA A 556 -41.68 4.28 17.35
N HIS A 557 -41.82 5.07 16.28
CA HIS A 557 -40.90 6.17 15.97
C HIS A 557 -40.71 7.14 17.16
N SER A 558 -41.79 7.46 17.88
CA SER A 558 -41.76 8.30 19.08
C SER A 558 -41.07 7.65 20.29
N GLY A 559 -41.01 6.32 20.35
CA GLY A 559 -40.38 5.56 21.43
C GLY A 559 -38.95 5.11 21.11
N LEU A 560 -38.41 5.47 19.94
CA LEU A 560 -37.15 4.91 19.43
C LEU A 560 -35.95 5.25 20.33
N LEU A 561 -35.83 6.48 20.82
CA LEU A 561 -34.72 6.88 21.69
C LEU A 561 -34.75 6.14 23.03
N ALA A 562 -35.92 6.04 23.66
CA ALA A 562 -36.08 5.29 24.91
C ALA A 562 -35.81 3.79 24.71
N TRP A 563 -36.19 3.23 23.56
CA TRP A 563 -35.87 1.86 23.21
C TRP A 563 -34.36 1.66 23.00
N LEU A 564 -33.69 2.61 22.33
CA LEU A 564 -32.23 2.59 22.15
C LEU A 564 -31.51 2.67 23.50
N ASP A 565 -31.93 3.56 24.41
CA ASP A 565 -31.27 3.77 25.71
C ASP A 565 -31.08 2.49 26.53
N ASN A 566 -32.04 1.56 26.42
CA ASN A 566 -32.05 0.29 27.13
C ASN A 566 -31.26 -0.84 26.44
N ARG A 567 -30.48 -0.55 25.39
CA ARG A 567 -29.73 -1.56 24.62
C ARG A 567 -28.22 -1.38 24.79
N GLN A 568 -27.50 -2.50 24.80
CA GLN A 568 -26.03 -2.47 24.83
C GLN A 568 -25.42 -2.24 23.46
N VAL A 569 -26.06 -2.78 22.42
CA VAL A 569 -25.71 -2.61 21.01
C VAL A 569 -26.97 -2.80 20.18
N VAL A 570 -27.12 -2.02 19.11
CA VAL A 570 -28.15 -2.15 18.09
C VAL A 570 -27.50 -2.08 16.72
N PHE A 571 -27.80 -3.05 15.87
CA PHE A 571 -27.41 -3.02 14.47
C PHE A 571 -28.54 -2.37 13.67
N ALA A 572 -28.22 -1.60 12.65
CA ALA A 572 -29.23 -1.04 11.75
C ALA A 572 -28.79 -1.18 10.30
N SER A 573 -29.68 -1.54 9.38
CA SER A 573 -29.38 -1.61 7.94
C SER A 573 -29.08 -0.23 7.35
N ALA A 574 -28.39 -0.19 6.22
CA ALA A 574 -28.01 1.06 5.56
C ALA A 574 -29.22 1.97 5.25
N ARG A 575 -30.32 1.41 4.74
CA ARG A 575 -31.51 2.21 4.40
C ARG A 575 -32.26 2.70 5.64
N VAL A 576 -32.24 1.94 6.74
CA VAL A 576 -32.79 2.41 8.02
C VAL A 576 -31.97 3.57 8.55
N LEU A 577 -30.64 3.46 8.53
CA LEU A 577 -29.72 4.53 8.94
C LEU A 577 -29.91 5.80 8.10
N GLU A 578 -30.16 5.66 6.81
CA GLU A 578 -30.45 6.78 5.91
C GLU A 578 -31.83 7.40 6.18
N ARG A 579 -32.89 6.57 6.21
CA ARG A 579 -34.28 7.05 6.34
C ARG A 579 -34.56 7.70 7.70
N PHE A 580 -33.88 7.23 8.74
CA PHE A 580 -34.09 7.68 10.13
C PHE A 580 -32.86 8.38 10.71
N SER A 581 -31.95 8.88 9.87
CA SER A 581 -30.74 9.58 10.32
C SER A 581 -31.04 10.68 11.34
N HIS A 582 -32.08 11.48 11.09
CA HIS A 582 -32.49 12.61 11.93
C HIS A 582 -32.80 12.25 13.39
N ILE A 583 -33.16 11.00 13.69
CA ILE A 583 -33.41 10.52 15.05
C ILE A 583 -32.32 9.57 15.53
N LEU A 584 -31.74 8.76 14.64
CA LEU A 584 -30.69 7.78 14.98
C LEU A 584 -29.35 8.45 15.31
N GLU A 585 -29.07 9.63 14.74
CA GLU A 585 -27.90 10.44 15.11
C GLU A 585 -27.97 10.98 16.54
N LEU A 586 -29.17 11.00 17.13
CA LEU A 586 -29.42 11.37 18.52
C LEU A 586 -29.43 10.17 19.48
N SER A 587 -28.98 8.99 19.02
CA SER A 587 -29.00 7.76 19.81
C SER A 587 -28.30 7.94 21.17
N PRO A 588 -28.98 7.66 22.28
CA PRO A 588 -28.34 7.69 23.59
C PRO A 588 -27.25 6.61 23.67
N ASN A 589 -26.20 6.88 24.43
CA ASN A 589 -25.09 5.95 24.72
C ASN A 589 -24.28 5.46 23.51
N GLU A 590 -24.48 6.05 22.32
CA GLU A 590 -23.76 5.70 21.09
C GLU A 590 -23.73 4.18 20.82
N ASN A 591 -24.86 3.51 21.04
CA ASN A 591 -24.97 2.06 20.96
C ASN A 591 -25.42 1.54 19.58
N LEU A 592 -25.52 2.43 18.60
CA LEU A 592 -25.95 2.12 17.24
C LEU A 592 -24.75 1.83 16.31
N PHE A 593 -24.68 0.60 15.81
CA PHE A 593 -23.66 0.19 14.85
C PHE A 593 -24.05 0.64 13.43
N ASP A 594 -23.18 1.46 12.81
CA ASP A 594 -23.37 1.96 11.46
C ASP A 594 -22.94 0.93 10.41
N SER A 595 -23.89 0.14 9.93
CA SER A 595 -23.62 -0.92 8.95
C SER A 595 -23.46 -0.42 7.52
N ARG A 596 -23.60 0.90 7.24
CA ARG A 596 -23.40 1.46 5.89
C ARG A 596 -22.02 1.15 5.32
N LEU A 597 -21.04 0.89 6.18
CA LEU A 597 -19.70 0.44 5.79
C LEU A 597 -19.65 -0.99 5.24
N LEU A 598 -20.72 -1.76 5.42
CA LEU A 598 -20.82 -3.18 5.05
C LEU A 598 -21.77 -3.41 3.87
N PHE A 599 -22.71 -2.49 3.63
CA PHE A 599 -23.74 -2.61 2.61
C PHE A 599 -23.46 -1.71 1.42
N ASP A 600 -24.05 -2.07 0.28
CA ASP A 600 -24.10 -1.23 -0.89
C ASP A 600 -24.79 0.09 -0.53
N GLN A 601 -24.07 1.21 -0.71
CA GLN A 601 -24.74 2.49 -0.92
C GLN A 601 -25.43 2.35 -2.30
N PRO A 602 -26.76 2.51 -2.36
CA PRO A 602 -27.53 2.32 -3.60
C PRO A 602 -27.11 3.27 -4.72
#